data_AF-A0A3R7YTA8-F1
#
_entry.id   AF-A0A3R7YTA8-F1
#
_cell.length_a   1.000
_cell.length_b   1.000
_cell.length_c   1.000
_cell.angle_alpha   90.00
_cell.angle_beta   90.00
_cell.angle_gamma   90.00
#
_symmetry.space_group_name_H-M   'P 1'
#
loop_
_entity.id
_entity.type
_entity.pdbx_description
1 polymer ?
#
loop_
_entity_poly.entity_id
_entity_poly.type
_entity_poly.pdbx_seq_one_letter_code
_entity_poly.pdbx_strand_id
1 'polypeptide(L)'
;AAYQPLLPELVKILMMRLQSRLSGRNASIYSKEMIVTLSIFVAKHGAATLVNAVESVQPGMMKMLLNPIWVDNAVKAKGPHERKAALVGLTLLVTDTFVGKDAELLDKIFPAISKLLDVKEDTSTTVHKTEDEILIDLEETGYDAGYTSLHFASSAGVDYAAHIGNGRQMCLESISRQSHATPHFVRGIQ
;
A
#
# COMPACT_ATOMS: atom_id res chain seq x y z
N ALA A 1 -13.17 15.64 9.28
CA ALA A 1 -13.02 14.50 10.22
C ALA A 1 -11.99 14.87 11.30
N ALA A 2 -12.15 14.38 12.53
CA ALA A 2 -11.31 14.79 13.67
C ALA A 2 -9.80 14.55 13.47
N TYR A 3 -9.40 13.60 12.63
CA TYR A 3 -8.00 13.30 12.34
C TYR A 3 -7.32 14.31 11.39
N GLN A 4 -8.08 15.06 10.59
CA GLN A 4 -7.52 15.86 9.49
C GLN A 4 -6.44 16.89 9.94
N PRO A 5 -6.61 17.62 11.05
CA PRO A 5 -5.58 18.54 11.53
C PRO A 5 -4.29 17.85 11.98
N LEU A 6 -4.38 16.58 12.39
CA LEU A 6 -3.26 15.78 12.87
C LEU A 6 -2.55 15.02 11.75
N LEU A 7 -3.14 14.99 10.54
CA LEU A 7 -2.66 14.15 9.45
C LEU A 7 -1.20 14.46 9.04
N PRO A 8 -0.76 15.72 8.90
CA PRO A 8 0.65 16.00 8.58
C PRO A 8 1.61 15.48 9.65
N GLU A 9 1.25 15.59 10.93
CA GLU A 9 2.09 15.10 12.02
C GLU A 9 2.14 13.56 12.04
N LEU A 10 1.01 12.89 11.78
CA LEU A 10 0.97 11.43 11.62
C LEU A 10 1.85 10.98 10.46
N VAL A 11 1.77 11.66 9.31
CA VAL A 11 2.63 11.36 8.16
C VAL A 11 4.10 11.56 8.52
N LYS A 12 4.45 12.66 9.16
CA LYS A 12 5.82 12.93 9.61
C LYS A 12 6.35 11.81 10.52
N ILE A 13 5.56 11.36 11.49
CA ILE A 13 5.93 10.25 12.38
C ILE A 13 6.15 8.96 11.57
N LEU A 14 5.25 8.63 10.65
CA LEU A 14 5.38 7.45 9.78
C LEU A 14 6.65 7.51 8.92
N MET A 15 6.98 8.68 8.35
CA MET A 15 8.18 8.87 7.54
C MET A 15 9.47 8.80 8.38
N MET A 16 9.49 9.39 9.57
CA MET A 16 10.63 9.26 10.49
C MET A 16 10.86 7.80 10.91
N ARG A 17 9.77 7.06 11.16
CA ARG A 17 9.84 5.62 11.46
C ARG A 17 10.32 4.82 10.26
N LEU A 18 9.85 5.13 9.06
CA LEU A 18 10.35 4.52 7.82
C LEU A 18 11.87 4.74 7.69
N GLN A 19 12.35 5.99 7.82
CA GLN A 19 13.77 6.31 7.72
C GLN A 19 14.63 5.57 8.75
N SER A 20 14.18 5.52 10.00
CA SER A 20 14.91 4.81 11.07
C SER A 20 14.91 3.29 10.93
N ARG A 21 13.93 2.71 10.23
CA ARG A 21 13.78 1.26 10.04
C ARG A 21 14.31 0.75 8.70
N LEU A 22 14.52 1.61 7.70
CA LEU A 22 14.95 1.23 6.35
C LEU A 22 16.25 0.41 6.32
N SER A 23 17.17 0.66 7.26
CA SER A 23 18.44 -0.08 7.38
C SER A 23 18.41 -1.23 8.39
N GLY A 24 17.26 -1.49 9.02
CA GLY A 24 17.11 -2.48 10.08
C GLY A 24 16.70 -3.87 9.57
N ARG A 25 16.84 -4.89 10.41
CA ARG A 25 16.48 -6.29 10.08
C ARG A 25 15.01 -6.47 9.67
N ASN A 26 14.11 -5.63 10.21
CA ASN A 26 12.67 -5.70 9.97
C ASN A 26 12.17 -4.66 8.95
N ALA A 27 13.07 -4.08 8.15
CA ALA A 27 12.77 -3.01 7.18
C ALA A 27 11.68 -3.43 6.17
N SER A 28 11.75 -4.67 5.69
CA SER A 28 10.84 -5.21 4.67
C SER A 28 9.40 -5.34 5.19
N ILE A 29 9.23 -5.88 6.40
CA ILE A 29 7.93 -6.03 7.05
C ILE A 29 7.33 -4.65 7.33
N TYR A 30 8.09 -3.77 8.00
CA TYR A 30 7.60 -2.43 8.31
C TYR A 30 7.16 -1.68 7.05
N SER A 31 7.99 -1.68 6.01
CA SER A 31 7.68 -0.99 4.76
C SER A 31 6.44 -1.57 4.08
N LYS A 32 6.31 -2.91 4.03
CA LYS A 32 5.12 -3.59 3.50
C LYS A 32 3.86 -3.19 4.27
N GLU A 33 3.87 -3.31 5.60
CA GLU A 33 2.71 -2.99 6.43
C GLU A 33 2.33 -1.51 6.34
N MET A 34 3.33 -0.62 6.32
CA MET A 34 3.09 0.81 6.16
C MET A 34 2.42 1.11 4.82
N ILE A 35 2.91 0.53 3.72
CA ILE A 35 2.36 0.76 2.38
C ILE A 35 0.96 0.18 2.22
N VAL A 36 0.67 -1.00 2.77
CA VAL A 36 -0.70 -1.56 2.81
C VAL A 36 -1.62 -0.64 3.61
N THR A 37 -1.16 -0.15 4.77
CA THR A 37 -1.93 0.79 5.60
C THR A 37 -2.24 2.10 4.88
N LEU A 38 -1.26 2.69 4.21
CA LEU A 38 -1.46 3.90 3.41
C LEU A 38 -2.39 3.64 2.22
N SER A 39 -2.33 2.46 1.61
CA SER A 39 -3.25 2.07 0.53
C SER A 39 -4.70 1.95 1.03
N ILE A 40 -4.92 1.41 2.22
CA ILE A 40 -6.23 1.42 2.89
C ILE A 40 -6.69 2.84 3.17
N PHE A 41 -5.79 3.70 3.66
CA PHE A 41 -6.10 5.11 3.91
C PHE A 41 -6.56 5.81 2.62
N VAL A 42 -5.83 5.62 1.52
CA VAL A 42 -6.19 6.14 0.20
C VAL A 42 -7.57 5.64 -0.23
N ALA A 43 -7.86 4.35 -0.06
CA ALA A 43 -9.17 3.78 -0.40
C ALA A 43 -10.33 4.39 0.40
N LYS A 44 -10.10 4.81 1.65
CA LYS A 44 -11.14 5.37 2.54
C LYS A 44 -11.28 6.89 2.47
N HIS A 45 -10.17 7.60 2.25
CA HIS A 45 -10.08 9.04 2.43
C HIS A 45 -9.64 9.79 1.16
N GLY A 46 -9.36 9.06 0.08
CA GLY A 46 -8.96 9.59 -1.21
C GLY A 46 -7.46 9.83 -1.32
N ALA A 47 -6.91 9.61 -2.52
CA ALA A 47 -5.48 9.72 -2.78
C ALA A 47 -4.96 11.14 -2.61
N ALA A 48 -5.70 12.14 -3.10
CA ALA A 48 -5.34 13.56 -2.97
C ALA A 48 -5.17 13.99 -1.51
N THR A 49 -5.98 13.46 -0.58
CA THR A 49 -5.86 13.75 0.85
C THR A 49 -4.51 13.31 1.41
N LEU A 50 -4.06 12.11 1.05
CA LEU A 50 -2.75 11.61 1.47
C LEU A 50 -1.61 12.39 0.80
N VAL A 51 -1.69 12.60 -0.52
CA VAL A 51 -0.66 13.34 -1.29
C VAL A 51 -0.45 14.73 -0.68
N ASN A 52 -1.53 15.48 -0.44
CA ASN A 52 -1.44 16.83 0.11
C ASN A 52 -0.81 16.82 1.51
N ALA A 53 -1.14 15.84 2.35
CA ALA A 53 -0.52 15.71 3.66
C ALA A 53 0.98 15.39 3.58
N VAL A 54 1.38 14.46 2.71
CA VAL A 54 2.79 14.11 2.48
C VAL A 54 3.58 15.30 1.96
N GLU A 55 3.07 15.98 0.94
CA GLU A 55 3.71 17.16 0.33
C GLU A 55 3.78 18.36 1.30
N SER A 56 2.86 18.46 2.26
CA SER A 56 2.90 19.49 3.30
C SER A 56 4.02 19.29 4.33
N VAL A 57 4.49 18.05 4.50
CA VAL A 57 5.64 17.75 5.38
C VAL A 57 6.94 18.14 4.67
N GLN A 58 7.09 17.76 3.40
CA GLN A 58 8.22 18.15 2.57
C GLN A 58 7.83 18.06 1.08
N PRO A 59 8.04 19.14 0.29
CA PRO A 59 7.80 19.10 -1.15
C PRO A 59 8.64 18.02 -1.86
N GLY A 60 8.02 17.27 -2.76
CA GLY A 60 8.63 16.17 -3.52
C GLY A 60 8.71 14.85 -2.76
N MET A 61 8.34 14.82 -1.48
CA MET A 61 8.38 13.60 -0.66
C MET A 61 7.47 12.51 -1.21
N MET A 62 6.33 12.86 -1.83
CA MET A 62 5.45 11.84 -2.37
C MET A 62 6.11 11.07 -3.51
N LYS A 63 6.90 11.73 -4.37
CA LYS A 63 7.64 11.04 -5.45
C LYS A 63 8.66 10.06 -4.88
N MET A 64 9.39 10.47 -3.84
CA MET A 64 10.37 9.61 -3.14
C MET A 64 9.70 8.42 -2.44
N LEU A 65 8.51 8.64 -1.87
CA LEU A 65 7.74 7.58 -1.24
C LEU A 65 7.18 6.61 -2.28
N LEU A 66 6.72 7.10 -3.43
CA LEU A 66 6.17 6.25 -4.49
C LEU A 66 7.24 5.34 -5.10
N ASN A 67 8.41 5.89 -5.42
CA ASN A 67 9.49 5.17 -6.08
C ASN A 67 10.82 5.29 -5.31
N PRO A 68 11.45 4.19 -4.89
CA PRO A 68 11.02 2.80 -5.07
C PRO A 68 10.04 2.29 -3.98
N ILE A 69 9.87 3.04 -2.89
CA ILE A 69 9.37 2.46 -1.61
C ILE A 69 7.95 1.90 -1.74
N TRP A 70 6.99 2.65 -2.28
CA TRP A 70 5.61 2.20 -2.40
C TRP A 70 5.49 1.07 -3.41
N VAL A 71 6.03 1.26 -4.61
CA VAL A 71 5.97 0.29 -5.72
C VAL A 71 6.53 -1.07 -5.29
N ASP A 72 7.73 -1.08 -4.70
CA ASP A 72 8.40 -2.33 -4.31
C ASP A 72 7.68 -3.07 -3.19
N ASN A 73 7.01 -2.36 -2.28
CA ASN A 73 6.37 -2.96 -1.12
C ASN A 73 4.88 -3.28 -1.34
N ALA A 74 4.20 -2.58 -2.25
CA ALA A 74 2.82 -2.89 -2.62
C ALA A 74 2.70 -4.30 -3.22
N VAL A 75 3.65 -4.71 -4.06
CA VAL A 75 3.67 -6.05 -4.68
C VAL A 75 4.01 -7.18 -3.70
N LYS A 76 4.40 -6.85 -2.45
CA LYS A 76 4.68 -7.81 -1.38
C LYS A 76 3.45 -8.07 -0.49
N ALA A 77 2.32 -7.40 -0.75
CA ALA A 77 1.08 -7.61 0.00
C ALA A 77 0.64 -9.08 -0.02
N LYS A 78 0.25 -9.60 1.16
CA LYS A 78 -0.09 -11.00 1.40
C LYS A 78 -1.60 -11.17 1.61
N GLY A 79 -2.15 -12.24 1.05
CA GLY A 79 -3.58 -12.54 1.12
C GLY A 79 -4.47 -11.59 0.30
N PRO A 80 -5.77 -11.91 0.19
CA PRO A 80 -6.68 -11.21 -0.71
C PRO A 80 -6.94 -9.75 -0.30
N HIS A 81 -7.09 -9.47 0.99
CA HIS A 81 -7.46 -8.13 1.47
C HIS A 81 -6.33 -7.11 1.32
N GLU A 82 -5.10 -7.47 1.68
CA GLU A 82 -3.96 -6.55 1.53
C GLU A 82 -3.66 -6.28 0.05
N ARG A 83 -3.73 -7.32 -0.80
CA ARG A 83 -3.54 -7.18 -2.24
C ARG A 83 -4.60 -6.30 -2.88
N LYS A 84 -5.87 -6.48 -2.48
CA LYS A 84 -6.95 -5.59 -2.90
C LYS A 84 -6.66 -4.15 -2.50
N ALA A 85 -6.25 -3.92 -1.25
CA ALA A 85 -5.89 -2.59 -0.78
C ALA A 85 -4.73 -1.99 -1.59
N ALA A 86 -3.63 -2.74 -1.79
CA ALA A 86 -2.47 -2.29 -2.55
C ALA A 86 -2.82 -1.94 -4.01
N LEU A 87 -3.62 -2.77 -4.67
CA LEU A 87 -4.10 -2.53 -6.03
C LEU A 87 -4.96 -1.26 -6.11
N VAL A 88 -5.93 -1.13 -5.20
CA VAL A 88 -6.80 0.06 -5.11
C VAL A 88 -5.97 1.31 -4.83
N GLY A 89 -5.03 1.24 -3.89
CA GLY A 89 -4.17 2.36 -3.51
C GLY A 89 -3.37 2.89 -4.69
N LEU A 90 -2.67 2.01 -5.42
CA LEU A 90 -1.93 2.40 -6.63
C LEU A 90 -2.84 2.93 -7.73
N THR A 91 -4.01 2.30 -7.92
CA THR A 91 -5.00 2.77 -8.92
C THR A 91 -5.43 4.20 -8.62
N LEU A 92 -5.89 4.47 -7.40
CA LEU A 92 -6.38 5.79 -7.00
C LEU A 92 -5.27 6.85 -7.02
N LEU A 93 -4.03 6.47 -6.66
CA LEU A 93 -2.89 7.37 -6.82
C LEU A 93 -2.71 7.78 -8.27
N VAL A 94 -2.76 6.83 -9.20
CA VAL A 94 -2.64 7.10 -10.64
C VAL A 94 -3.80 7.94 -11.17
N THR A 95 -5.05 7.64 -10.78
CA THR A 95 -6.22 8.29 -11.39
C THR A 95 -6.58 9.64 -10.77
N ASP A 96 -6.29 9.84 -9.49
CA ASP A 96 -6.83 10.99 -8.74
C ASP A 96 -5.76 12.03 -8.36
N THR A 97 -4.51 11.83 -8.79
CA THR A 97 -3.38 12.69 -8.37
C THR A 97 -2.45 13.04 -9.54
N PHE A 98 -1.38 13.79 -9.25
CA PHE A 98 -0.37 14.17 -10.24
C PHE A 98 0.32 12.96 -10.89
N VAL A 99 0.31 11.79 -10.23
CA VAL A 99 0.96 10.57 -10.69
C VAL A 99 0.46 10.16 -12.09
N GLY A 100 -0.83 10.36 -12.38
CA GLY A 100 -1.40 10.06 -13.70
C GLY A 100 -0.84 10.89 -14.86
N LYS A 101 -0.04 11.91 -14.58
CA LYS A 101 0.61 12.78 -15.57
C LYS A 101 2.13 12.63 -15.58
N ASP A 102 2.70 11.82 -14.68
CA ASP A 102 4.13 11.63 -14.53
C ASP A 102 4.56 10.31 -15.20
N ALA A 103 5.04 10.39 -16.44
CA ALA A 103 5.38 9.22 -17.25
C ALA A 103 6.42 8.31 -16.57
N GLU A 104 7.42 8.88 -15.89
CA GLU A 104 8.45 8.11 -15.21
C GLU A 104 7.88 7.29 -14.05
N LEU A 105 6.93 7.84 -13.30
CA LEU A 105 6.24 7.12 -12.23
C LEU A 105 5.28 6.06 -12.81
N LEU A 106 4.57 6.37 -13.89
CA LEU A 106 3.67 5.42 -14.55
C LEU A 106 4.41 4.18 -15.04
N ASP A 107 5.60 4.35 -15.62
CA ASP A 107 6.46 3.24 -16.08
C ASP A 107 6.87 2.29 -14.94
N LYS A 108 6.89 2.77 -13.69
CA LYS A 108 7.16 1.93 -12.50
C LYS A 108 5.90 1.34 -11.89
N ILE A 109 4.81 2.10 -11.88
CA ILE A 109 3.56 1.70 -11.23
C ILE A 109 2.78 0.68 -12.05
N PHE A 110 2.70 0.82 -13.38
CA PHE A 110 1.94 -0.11 -14.21
C PHE A 110 2.43 -1.56 -14.13
N PRO A 111 3.74 -1.85 -14.14
CA PRO A 111 4.24 -3.21 -13.89
C PRO A 111 3.83 -3.76 -12.51
N ALA A 112 3.80 -2.92 -11.47
CA ALA A 112 3.33 -3.33 -10.15
C ALA A 112 1.83 -3.62 -10.12
N ILE A 113 1.02 -2.79 -10.79
CA ILE A 113 -0.42 -3.04 -10.97
C ILE A 113 -0.66 -4.35 -11.72
N SER A 114 0.07 -4.59 -12.83
CA SER A 114 -0.02 -5.86 -13.57
C SER A 114 0.29 -7.04 -12.67
N LYS A 115 1.39 -6.98 -11.91
CA LYS A 115 1.78 -8.04 -10.98
C LYS A 115 0.73 -8.31 -9.91
N LEU A 116 0.03 -7.28 -9.41
CA LEU A 116 -1.05 -7.43 -8.45
C LEU A 116 -2.33 -8.04 -9.07
N LEU A 117 -2.55 -7.83 -10.38
CA LEU A 117 -3.67 -8.40 -11.14
C LEU A 117 -3.44 -9.85 -11.59
N ASP A 118 -2.19 -10.20 -11.87
CA ASP A 118 -1.79 -11.51 -12.40
C ASP A 118 -1.86 -12.62 -11.35
N VAL A 119 -1.86 -12.27 -10.06
CA VAL A 119 -1.95 -13.33 -9.05
C VAL A 119 -3.36 -13.90 -9.04
N LYS A 120 -3.45 -15.21 -9.32
CA LYS A 120 -4.68 -15.98 -9.16
C LYS A 120 -5.29 -15.66 -7.81
N GLU A 121 -6.60 -15.43 -7.79
CA GLU A 121 -7.35 -15.12 -6.57
C GLU A 121 -7.12 -16.25 -5.57
N ASP A 122 -6.19 -16.02 -4.64
CA ASP A 122 -6.06 -16.88 -3.47
C ASP A 122 -7.27 -16.57 -2.60
N THR A 123 -8.27 -17.44 -2.69
CA THR A 123 -9.50 -17.36 -1.92
C THR A 123 -9.25 -17.67 -0.45
N SER A 124 -8.04 -18.13 -0.10
CA SER A 124 -7.66 -18.30 1.28
C SER A 124 -7.50 -16.94 1.97
N THR A 125 -8.38 -16.67 2.92
CA THR A 125 -8.25 -15.52 3.83
C THR A 125 -7.21 -15.75 4.92
N THR A 126 -6.62 -16.95 5.00
CA THR A 126 -5.59 -17.26 6.00
C THR A 126 -4.24 -16.76 5.52
N VAL A 127 -3.76 -15.68 6.13
CA VAL A 127 -2.41 -15.19 5.90
C VAL A 127 -1.44 -16.01 6.74
N HIS A 128 -0.68 -16.90 6.11
CA HIS A 128 0.40 -17.62 6.78
C HIS A 128 1.59 -16.69 6.98
N LYS A 129 2.02 -16.53 8.24
CA LYS A 129 3.29 -15.89 8.56
C LYS A 129 4.44 -16.71 7.99
N THR A 130 5.44 -16.04 7.43
CA THR A 130 6.69 -16.72 7.02
C THR A 130 7.52 -17.10 8.23
N GLU A 131 8.43 -18.07 8.10
CA GLU A 131 9.34 -18.47 9.18
C GLU A 131 10.10 -17.28 9.77
N ASP A 132 10.56 -16.36 8.91
CA ASP A 132 11.22 -15.12 9.34
C ASP A 132 10.30 -14.21 10.18
N GLU A 133 9.00 -14.14 9.86
CA GLU A 133 8.03 -13.32 10.62
C GLU A 133 7.79 -13.95 12.00
N ILE A 134 7.73 -15.28 12.05
CA ILE A 134 7.60 -16.03 13.31
C ILE A 134 8.85 -15.84 14.17
N LEU A 135 10.05 -15.89 13.57
CA LEU A 135 11.32 -15.65 14.28
C LEU A 135 11.41 -14.23 14.82
N ILE A 136 10.94 -13.24 14.06
CA ILE A 136 10.87 -11.84 14.51
C ILE A 136 9.90 -11.69 15.68
N ASP A 137 8.71 -12.28 15.61
CA ASP A 137 7.75 -12.26 16.71
C ASP A 137 8.37 -12.87 17.99
N LEU A 138 9.08 -14.00 17.85
CA LEU A 138 9.74 -14.68 18.97
C LEU A 138 10.87 -13.83 19.58
N GLU A 139 11.66 -13.13 18.76
CA GLU A 139 12.73 -12.25 19.22
C GLU A 139 12.20 -10.96 19.88
N GLU A 140 11.11 -10.38 19.37
CA GLU A 140 10.48 -9.18 19.96
C GLU A 140 9.79 -9.48 21.30
N THR A 141 9.48 -10.74 21.61
CA THR A 141 8.91 -11.18 22.90
C THR A 141 9.93 -11.39 24.04
N GLY A 142 11.15 -10.87 23.92
CA GLY A 142 12.16 -10.99 24.98
C GLY A 142 11.65 -10.52 26.36
N TYR A 143 11.84 -11.34 27.39
CA TYR A 143 11.66 -11.19 28.86
C TYR A 143 10.56 -10.27 29.46
N ASP A 144 9.64 -9.71 28.66
CA ASP A 144 8.58 -8.83 29.13
C ASP A 144 7.20 -9.37 28.68
N ALA A 145 6.31 -9.53 29.66
CA ALA A 145 4.93 -10.05 29.62
C ALA A 145 4.46 -10.74 28.31
N GLY A 146 4.56 -12.07 28.29
CA GLY A 146 4.21 -12.91 27.15
C GLY A 146 2.75 -12.77 26.68
N TYR A 147 2.56 -12.19 25.50
CA TYR A 147 1.33 -12.34 24.72
C TYR A 147 1.27 -13.77 24.16
N THR A 148 0.46 -14.65 24.75
CA THR A 148 0.22 -15.98 24.17
C THR A 148 -0.78 -15.86 23.03
N SER A 149 -0.27 -15.55 21.83
CA SER A 149 -1.06 -15.71 20.61
C SER A 149 -1.33 -17.20 20.40
N LEU A 150 -2.59 -17.60 20.21
CA LEU A 150 -2.91 -18.96 19.79
C LEU A 150 -2.39 -19.16 18.36
N HIS A 151 -1.20 -19.73 18.21
CA HIS A 151 -0.53 -19.93 16.91
C HIS A 151 -1.38 -20.68 15.87
N PHE A 152 -2.40 -21.43 16.31
CA PHE A 152 -3.32 -22.18 15.44
C PHE A 152 -4.71 -21.53 15.31
N ALA A 153 -5.00 -20.44 16.01
CA ALA A 153 -6.24 -19.70 15.83
C ALA A 153 -6.09 -18.79 14.60
N SER A 154 -6.61 -19.22 13.45
CA SER A 154 -6.71 -18.33 12.29
C SER A 154 -7.72 -17.23 12.59
N SER A 155 -7.28 -15.97 12.74
CA SER A 155 -8.19 -14.85 12.58
C SER A 155 -8.43 -14.66 11.09
N ALA A 156 -9.70 -14.65 10.67
CA ALA A 156 -10.02 -14.21 9.32
C ALA A 156 -9.56 -12.75 9.19
N GLY A 157 -8.71 -12.46 8.19
CA GLY A 157 -8.25 -11.10 7.95
C GLY A 157 -9.43 -10.16 7.75
N VAL A 158 -9.37 -8.95 8.33
CA VAL A 158 -10.42 -7.94 8.16
C VAL A 158 -10.22 -7.20 6.84
N ASP A 159 -11.25 -7.17 5.99
CA ASP A 159 -11.24 -6.38 4.78
C ASP A 159 -11.51 -4.89 5.08
N TYR A 160 -10.45 -4.13 5.30
CA TYR A 160 -10.59 -2.70 5.57
C TYR A 160 -11.03 -1.88 4.35
N ALA A 161 -11.06 -2.47 3.14
CA ALA A 161 -11.56 -1.85 1.92
C ALA A 161 -12.85 -2.52 1.43
N ALA A 162 -13.67 -3.07 2.33
CA ALA A 162 -14.90 -3.79 1.99
C ALA A 162 -15.96 -2.94 1.25
N HIS A 163 -15.91 -1.60 1.38
CA HIS A 163 -16.76 -0.70 0.58
C HIS A 163 -16.45 -0.76 -0.92
N ILE A 164 -15.29 -1.30 -1.29
CA ILE A 164 -14.91 -1.60 -2.67
C ILE A 164 -15.07 -3.11 -2.85
N GLY A 165 -16.12 -3.49 -3.58
CA GLY A 165 -16.47 -4.89 -3.84
C GLY A 165 -15.35 -5.64 -4.56
N ASN A 166 -15.16 -5.36 -5.86
CA ASN A 166 -14.12 -5.99 -6.66
C ASN A 166 -13.00 -4.98 -7.02
N GLY A 167 -11.83 -5.12 -6.40
CA GLY A 167 -10.69 -4.23 -6.63
C GLY A 167 -10.13 -4.30 -8.05
N ARG A 168 -10.21 -5.47 -8.71
CA ARG A 168 -9.79 -5.64 -10.12
C ARG A 168 -10.73 -4.90 -11.07
N GLN A 169 -12.03 -5.04 -10.87
CA GLN A 169 -13.03 -4.32 -11.66
C GLN A 169 -12.84 -2.80 -11.49
N MET A 170 -12.72 -2.34 -10.25
CA MET A 170 -12.48 -0.92 -9.94
C MET A 170 -11.22 -0.39 -10.63
N CYS A 171 -10.12 -1.16 -10.58
CA CYS A 171 -8.86 -0.81 -11.25
C CYS A 171 -9.04 -0.63 -12.75
N LEU A 172 -9.61 -1.64 -13.43
CA LEU A 172 -9.80 -1.63 -14.88
C LEU A 172 -10.71 -0.49 -15.34
N GLU A 173 -11.83 -0.27 -14.65
CA GLU A 173 -12.77 0.81 -14.96
C GLU A 173 -12.13 2.20 -14.78
N SER A 174 -11.34 2.38 -13.72
CA SER A 174 -10.73 3.68 -13.41
C SER A 174 -9.59 4.02 -14.38
N ILE A 175 -8.74 3.03 -14.70
CA ILE A 175 -7.68 3.17 -15.71
C ILE A 175 -8.28 3.40 -17.11
N SER A 176 -9.33 2.66 -17.48
CA SER A 176 -10.03 2.86 -18.76
C SER A 176 -10.60 4.28 -18.87
N ARG A 177 -11.30 4.75 -17.82
CA ARG A 177 -11.82 6.13 -17.76
C ARG A 177 -10.71 7.15 -17.91
N GLN A 178 -9.59 6.98 -17.21
CA GLN A 178 -8.45 7.88 -17.28
C GLN A 178 -7.80 7.90 -18.67
N SER A 179 -7.68 6.73 -19.31
CA SER A 179 -7.16 6.57 -20.67
C SER A 179 -8.03 7.27 -21.71
N HIS A 180 -9.36 7.17 -21.59
CA HIS A 180 -10.28 7.90 -22.46
C HIS A 180 -10.22 9.42 -22.26
N ALA A 181 -10.03 9.87 -21.02
CA ALA A 181 -9.96 11.29 -20.70
C ALA A 181 -8.62 11.94 -21.10
N THR A 182 -7.54 11.16 -21.14
CA THR A 182 -6.18 11.66 -21.38
C THR A 182 -5.53 10.91 -22.54
N PRO A 183 -5.53 11.50 -23.77
CA PRO A 183 -4.77 10.96 -24.88
C PRO A 183 -3.31 10.77 -24.47
N HIS A 184 -2.73 9.60 -24.73
CA HIS A 184 -1.35 9.19 -24.39
C HIS A 184 -1.07 8.75 -22.95
N PHE A 185 -2.09 8.57 -22.12
CA PHE A 185 -1.93 8.03 -20.77
C PHE A 185 -1.26 6.65 -20.72
N VAL A 186 -1.49 5.80 -21.72
CA VAL A 186 -0.82 4.50 -21.89
C VAL A 186 0.05 4.55 -23.14
N ARG A 187 1.18 5.26 -23.09
CA ARG A 187 2.22 5.18 -24.14
C ARG A 187 3.18 4.03 -23.77
N GLY A 188 2.79 2.79 -24.07
CA GLY A 188 3.68 1.65 -23.78
C GLY A 188 3.21 0.27 -24.24
N ILE A 189 2.08 0.16 -24.93
CA ILE A 189 1.65 -1.12 -25.54
C ILE A 189 1.65 -0.90 -27.06
N GLN A 190 2.84 -0.94 -27.65
CA GLN A 190 3.03 -1.19 -29.09
C GLN A 190 3.92 -2.42 -29.23
#